data_AF-A0A4Y8WLY2-F1
#
_entry.id   AF-A0A4Y8WLY2-F1
#
_cell.length_a   1.000
_cell.length_b   1.000
_cell.length_c   1.000
_cell.angle_alpha   90.00
_cell.angle_beta   90.00
_cell.angle_gamma   90.00
#
_symmetry.space_group_name_H-M   'P 1'
#
loop_
_entity.id
_entity.type
_entity.pdbx_description
1 polymer ?
#
loop_
_entity_poly.entity_id
_entity_poly.type
_entity_poly.pdbx_seq_one_letter_code
_entity_poly.pdbx_strand_id
1 'polypeptide(L)'
;WVELLEEKGIRISMDGKGRCKDNIWIERFWRSIKQEYIYLNPADTVSELRQGIGKWIKFYNYERPHQSITKLLPAMEYGIVVAA
;
A
#
# COMPACT_ATOMS: atom_id res chain seq x y z
N TRP A 1 -0.20 13.30 16.85
CA TRP A 1 -0.81 12.46 15.81
C TRP A 1 -2.10 11.81 16.28
N VAL A 2 -2.17 11.32 17.54
CA VAL A 2 -3.43 10.80 18.13
C VAL A 2 -4.57 11.82 18.03
N GLU A 3 -4.37 13.02 18.57
CA GLU A 3 -5.36 14.12 18.54
C GLU A 3 -5.84 14.45 17.11
N LEU A 4 -4.91 14.48 16.14
CA LEU A 4 -5.25 14.71 14.72
C LEU A 4 -6.15 13.60 14.16
N LEU A 5 -5.84 12.34 14.48
CA LEU A 5 -6.65 11.20 14.00
C LEU A 5 -8.03 11.20 14.67
N GLU A 6 -8.10 11.52 15.96
CA GLU A 6 -9.35 11.65 16.70
C GLU A 6 -10.21 12.81 16.16
N GLU A 7 -9.61 13.98 15.88
CA GLU A 7 -10.30 15.12 15.26
C GLU A 7 -10.87 14.76 13.88
N LYS A 8 -10.18 13.92 13.11
CA LYS A 8 -10.64 13.43 11.80
C LYS A 8 -11.59 12.23 11.90
N GLY A 9 -11.97 11.79 13.09
CA GLY A 9 -12.85 10.63 13.30
C GLY A 9 -12.23 9.30 12.87
N ILE A 10 -10.90 9.24 12.74
CA ILE A 10 -10.18 8.04 12.34
C ILE A 10 -9.97 7.16 13.57
N ARG A 11 -10.59 5.98 13.56
CA ARG A 11 -10.41 5.00 14.64
C ARG A 11 -8.98 4.46 14.63
N ILE A 12 -8.25 4.74 15.70
CA ILE A 12 -6.94 4.14 15.96
C ILE A 12 -7.17 2.70 16.43
N SER A 13 -6.74 1.72 15.64
CA SER A 13 -6.79 0.30 15.98
C SER A 13 -5.38 -0.27 15.95
N MET A 14 -4.99 -0.92 17.04
CA MET A 14 -3.71 -1.61 17.17
C MET A 14 -4.00 -3.00 17.72
N ASP A 15 -3.54 -4.06 17.04
CA ASP A 15 -3.53 -5.39 17.62
C ASP A 15 -2.67 -5.43 18.89
N GLY A 16 -2.96 -6.37 19.79
CA GLY A 16 -2.22 -6.51 21.04
C GLY A 16 -0.74 -6.79 20.82
N LYS A 17 0.11 -6.44 21.79
CA LYS A 17 1.56 -6.67 21.73
C LYS A 17 1.88 -8.12 21.34
N GLY A 18 2.70 -8.30 20.30
CA GLY A 18 3.09 -9.61 19.79
C GLY A 18 2.15 -10.23 18.75
N ARG A 19 1.06 -9.54 18.36
CA ARG A 19 0.20 -9.96 17.26
C ARG A 19 0.51 -9.14 16.00
N CYS A 20 0.75 -9.82 14.88
CA CYS A 20 1.17 -9.21 13.62
C CYS A 20 0.05 -9.15 12.56
N LYS A 21 -1.19 -9.54 12.89
CA LYS A 21 -2.26 -9.73 11.90
C LYS A 21 -2.59 -8.46 11.13
N ASP A 22 -2.63 -7.33 11.82
CA ASP A 22 -2.92 -6.02 11.23
C ASP A 22 -1.84 -5.60 10.20
N ASN A 23 -0.60 -6.07 10.35
CA ASN A 23 0.52 -5.70 9.49
C ASN A 23 0.71 -6.60 8.26
N ILE A 24 0.08 -7.79 8.22
CA ILE A 24 0.33 -8.79 7.17
C ILE A 24 0.13 -8.22 5.76
N TRP A 25 -0.91 -7.39 5.58
CA TRP A 25 -1.26 -6.82 4.27
C TRP A 25 -0.20 -5.83 3.80
N ILE A 26 0.18 -4.90 4.67
CA ILE A 26 1.15 -3.86 4.33
C ILE A 26 2.57 -4.44 4.20
N GLU A 27 2.94 -5.43 5.00
CA GLU A 27 4.21 -6.15 4.87
C GLU A 27 4.30 -6.91 3.54
N ARG A 28 3.21 -7.55 3.10
CA ARG A 28 3.14 -8.19 1.79
C ARG A 28 3.35 -7.18 0.67
N PHE A 29 2.69 -6.03 0.74
CA PHE A 29 2.88 -4.94 -0.21
C PHE A 29 4.35 -4.47 -0.23
N TRP A 30 4.94 -4.23 0.94
CA TRP A 30 6.33 -3.79 1.05
C TRP A 30 7.32 -4.79 0.49
N ARG A 31 7.08 -6.09 0.69
CA ARG A 31 7.92 -7.13 0.09
C ARG A 31 7.86 -7.07 -1.44
N SER A 32 6.66 -6.95 -2.01
CA SER A 32 6.50 -6.87 -3.48
C SER A 32 7.24 -5.67 -4.07
N ILE A 33 7.03 -4.44 -3.57
CA ILE A 33 7.70 -3.27 -4.16
C ILE A 33 9.22 -3.33 -4.01
N LYS A 34 9.71 -3.86 -2.87
CA LYS A 34 11.15 -4.00 -2.65
C LYS A 34 11.78 -4.97 -3.64
N GLN A 35 11.20 -6.17 -3.76
CA GLN A 35 11.74 -7.23 -4.61
C GLN A 35 11.53 -6.99 -6.10
N GLU A 36 10.35 -6.47 -6.48
CA GLU A 36 9.95 -6.34 -7.87
C GLU A 36 10.39 -5.00 -8.48
N TYR A 37 10.76 -4.00 -7.67
CA TYR A 37 11.17 -2.68 -8.17
C TYR A 37 12.44 -2.14 -7.51
N ILE A 38 12.42 -1.87 -6.21
CA ILE A 38 13.48 -1.06 -5.55
C ILE A 38 14.85 -1.72 -5.67
N TYR A 39 14.94 -3.03 -5.47
CA TYR A 39 16.22 -3.74 -5.56
C TYR A 39 16.73 -3.91 -6.99
N LEU A 40 15.84 -3.84 -7.98
CA LEU A 40 16.18 -3.99 -9.40
C LEU A 40 16.50 -2.65 -10.07
N ASN A 41 16.08 -1.54 -9.47
CA ASN A 41 16.16 -0.20 -10.04
C ASN A 41 16.82 0.76 -9.02
N PRO A 42 18.15 0.66 -8.82
CA PRO A 42 18.87 1.64 -8.03
C PRO A 42 18.70 3.03 -8.68
N ALA A 43 18.37 4.02 -7.86
CA ALA A 43 18.16 5.40 -8.31
C ALA A 43 19.28 6.29 -7.76
N ASP A 44 19.76 7.21 -8.59
CA ASP A 44 20.85 8.12 -8.23
C ASP A 44 20.33 9.29 -7.37
N THR A 45 19.03 9.57 -7.46
CA THR A 45 18.39 10.66 -6.71
C THR A 45 17.09 10.24 -6.05
N VAL A 46 16.73 10.94 -4.97
CA VAL A 46 15.43 10.76 -4.29
C VAL A 46 14.26 11.09 -5.22
N SER A 47 14.44 12.07 -6.11
CA SER A 47 13.41 12.47 -7.08
C SER A 47 13.10 11.33 -8.05
N GLU A 48 14.14 10.72 -8.60
CA GLU A 48 14.02 9.56 -9.48
C GLU A 48 13.36 8.38 -8.76
N LEU A 49 13.83 8.05 -7.55
CA LEU A 49 13.24 6.98 -6.75
C LEU A 49 11.74 7.23 -6.51
N ARG A 50 11.37 8.46 -6.15
CA ARG A 50 9.97 8.85 -5.90
C ARG A 50 9.12 8.70 -7.15
N GLN A 51 9.60 9.15 -8.31
CA GLN A 51 8.88 8.99 -9.58
C GLN A 51 8.71 7.51 -9.93
N GLY A 52 9.77 6.72 -9.75
CA GLY A 52 9.79 5.28 -9.95
C GLY A 52 8.77 4.52 -9.09
N ILE A 53 8.81 4.76 -7.79
CA ILE A 53 7.84 4.21 -6.83
C ILE A 53 6.41 4.62 -7.23
N GLY A 54 6.19 5.88 -7.63
CA GLY A 54 4.87 6.34 -8.08
C GLY A 54 4.35 5.57 -9.29
N LYS A 55 5.21 5.33 -10.30
CA LYS A 55 4.87 4.52 -11.48
C LYS A 55 4.54 3.07 -11.08
N TRP A 56 5.37 2.46 -10.22
CA TRP A 56 5.15 1.09 -9.77
C TRP A 56 3.85 0.94 -8.96
N ILE A 57 3.53 1.89 -8.08
CA ILE A 57 2.27 1.89 -7.32
C ILE A 57 1.06 2.03 -8.25
N LYS A 58 1.16 2.85 -9.30
CA LYS A 58 0.10 2.95 -10.31
C LYS A 58 -0.11 1.60 -11.00
N PHE A 59 0.96 0.95 -11.46
CA PHE A 59 0.90 -0.39 -12.03
C PHE A 59 0.28 -1.40 -11.05
N TYR A 60 0.71 -1.41 -9.79
CA TYR A 60 0.20 -2.33 -8.76
C TYR A 60 -1.32 -2.23 -8.56
N ASN A 61 -1.87 -1.00 -8.60
CA ASN A 61 -3.28 -0.74 -8.31
C ASN A 61 -4.20 -0.81 -9.54
N TYR A 62 -3.70 -0.45 -10.74
CA TYR A 62 -4.53 -0.24 -11.92
C TYR A 62 -4.23 -1.21 -13.08
N GLU A 63 -3.19 -2.03 -12.97
CA GLU A 63 -2.76 -2.90 -14.08
C GLU A 63 -2.46 -4.33 -13.63
N ARG A 64 -2.00 -4.54 -12.39
CA ARG A 64 -1.67 -5.87 -11.84
C ARG A 64 -2.91 -6.59 -11.27
N PRO A 65 -3.32 -7.74 -11.81
CA PRO A 65 -4.34 -8.60 -11.19
C PRO A 65 -3.81 -9.27 -9.93
N HIS A 66 -4.63 -9.42 -8.88
CA HIS A 66 -4.22 -10.09 -7.64
C HIS A 66 -5.08 -11.30 -7.34
N GLN A 67 -4.44 -12.45 -7.13
CA GLN A 67 -5.13 -13.71 -6.85
C GLN A 67 -5.99 -13.65 -5.57
N SER A 68 -5.59 -12.86 -4.57
CA SER A 68 -6.35 -12.69 -3.32
C SER A 68 -7.67 -11.96 -3.49
N ILE A 69 -7.89 -11.28 -4.62
CA ILE A 69 -9.13 -10.55 -4.94
C ILE A 69 -9.69 -11.03 -6.29
N THR A 70 -9.78 -12.35 -6.48
CA THR A 70 -10.40 -12.96 -7.68
C THR A 70 -9.77 -12.50 -9.00
N LYS A 71 -8.46 -12.20 -8.98
CA LYS A 71 -7.71 -11.65 -10.13
C LYS A 71 -8.28 -10.30 -10.63
N LEU A 72 -8.92 -9.53 -9.75
CA LEU A 72 -9.28 -8.15 -10.01
C LEU A 72 -8.08 -7.23 -9.77
N LEU A 73 -8.22 -6.00 -10.24
CA LEU A 73 -7.30 -4.90 -9.94
C LEU A 73 -7.66 -4.32 -8.57
N PRO A 74 -6.69 -3.93 -7.72
CA PRO A 74 -6.98 -3.34 -6.42
C PRO A 74 -7.86 -2.10 -6.53
N ALA A 75 -7.69 -1.29 -7.57
CA ALA A 75 -8.55 -0.13 -7.82
C ALA A 75 -10.00 -0.50 -8.17
N MET A 76 -10.26 -1.67 -8.76
CA MET A 76 -11.63 -2.11 -9.03
C MET A 76 -12.33 -2.59 -7.75
N GLU A 77 -11.60 -3.31 -6.89
CA GLU A 77 -12.15 -3.87 -5.64
C GLU A 77 -12.27 -2.82 -4.53
N TYR A 78 -11.25 -1.98 -4.38
CA TYR A 78 -11.12 -1.04 -3.26
C TYR A 78 -11.20 0.44 -3.66
N GLY A 79 -11.17 0.76 -4.96
CA GLY A 79 -11.16 2.15 -5.43
C GLY A 79 -12.49 2.88 -5.29
N ILE A 80 -13.57 2.19 -4.88
CA ILE A 80 -14.83 2.83 -4.51
C ILE A 80 -14.76 3.21 -3.03
N VAL A 81 -14.23 4.41 -2.76
CA VAL A 81 -14.64 5.13 -1.56
C VAL A 81 -15.94 5.83 -1.93
N VAL A 82 -17.07 5.20 -1.61
CA VAL A 82 -18.35 5.94 -1.60
C VAL A 82 -18.16 7.07 -0.60
N ALA A 83 -18.18 8.30 -1.10
CA ALA A 83 -18.46 9.46 -0.27
C ALA A 83 -19.87 9.27 0.31
N ALA A 84 -19.92 8.91 1.59
CA ALA A 84 -21.13 8.93 2.41
C ALA A 84 -20.78 9.65 3.72
#